data_AF-A0A8T3MGZ9-F1
#
_entry.id   AF-A0A8T3MGZ9-F1
#
_cell.length_a   1.000
_cell.length_b   1.000
_cell.length_c   1.000
_cell.angle_alpha   90.00
_cell.angle_beta   90.00
_cell.angle_gamma   90.00
#
_symmetry.space_group_name_H-M   'P 1'
#
loop_
_entity.id
_entity.type
_entity.pdbx_description
1 polymer ?
#
loop_
_entity_poly.entity_id
_entity_poly.type
_entity_poly.pdbx_seq_one_letter_code
_entity_poly.pdbx_strand_id
1 'polypeptide(L)'
;MAKPDEQALRRLGGGRWQTRDERFTIEPQSGTWVVIDGEATDELGLPLVRGPFGSLTAAKEAIAEARTGAPATSPLADALAAAQARAEPAQPAQPATLGRKRRSADKPTRPEPPPKRGPEPPPKREPEAAPEAEPADQSPDEPEPDREPGWLGALGRRDRRRADALLERLARAGVDDAAEVARQEIVEEQPALARLAIRRRLTAAVAEAKSPADAAERASRILAAGDDEALEVAWRLVDADGREIGALQPPD
;
A
#
# COMPACT_ATOMS: atom_id res chain seq x y z
N MET A 1 -41.35 -5.41 -13.48
CA MET A 1 -40.49 -4.26 -13.12
C MET A 1 -40.02 -4.47 -11.70
N ALA A 2 -38.77 -4.94 -11.51
CA ALA A 2 -38.20 -5.17 -10.19
C ALA A 2 -37.83 -3.83 -9.53
N LYS A 3 -38.04 -3.73 -8.20
CA LYS A 3 -37.96 -2.48 -7.42
C LYS A 3 -36.51 -2.04 -7.19
N PRO A 4 -36.22 -0.72 -7.07
CA PRO A 4 -34.87 -0.18 -7.02
C PRO A 4 -34.10 -0.33 -5.70
N ASP A 5 -34.57 -1.16 -4.74
CA ASP A 5 -33.91 -1.32 -3.43
C ASP A 5 -32.88 -2.46 -3.34
N GLU A 6 -32.66 -3.23 -4.42
CA GLU A 6 -31.62 -4.28 -4.48
C GLU A 6 -30.19 -3.73 -4.58
N GLN A 7 -30.04 -2.41 -4.75
CA GLN A 7 -28.76 -1.71 -4.87
C GLN A 7 -28.24 -1.17 -3.54
N ALA A 8 -28.77 -1.64 -2.41
CA ALA A 8 -28.32 -1.20 -1.09
C ALA A 8 -26.83 -1.52 -0.90
N LEU A 9 -25.98 -0.52 -1.13
CA LEU A 9 -24.54 -0.59 -0.89
C LEU A 9 -24.28 -0.35 0.59
N ARG A 10 -23.62 -1.32 1.22
CA ARG A 10 -23.04 -1.17 2.55
C ARG A 10 -21.69 -0.48 2.43
N ARG A 11 -21.46 0.56 3.22
CA ARG A 11 -20.14 1.22 3.31
C ARG A 11 -19.23 0.41 4.24
N LEU A 12 -18.03 0.05 3.79
CA LEU A 12 -17.05 -0.75 4.53
C LEU A 12 -15.92 0.10 5.17
N GLY A 13 -15.96 1.42 5.02
CA GLY A 13 -14.88 2.32 5.44
C GLY A 13 -13.78 2.47 4.40
N GLY A 14 -12.95 3.52 4.53
CA GLY A 14 -11.89 3.84 3.56
C GLY A 14 -12.40 4.15 2.14
N GLY A 15 -13.64 4.62 2.03
CA GLY A 15 -14.29 4.88 0.73
C GLY A 15 -14.79 3.62 0.00
N ARG A 16 -14.62 2.42 0.57
CA ARG A 16 -15.10 1.16 -0.02
C ARG A 16 -16.59 0.94 0.21
N TRP A 17 -17.22 0.32 -0.76
CA TRP A 17 -18.64 -0.06 -0.74
C TRP A 17 -18.79 -1.53 -1.14
N GLN A 18 -19.79 -2.21 -0.62
CA GLN A 18 -20.10 -3.59 -0.96
C GLN A 18 -21.60 -3.75 -1.17
N THR A 19 -22.01 -4.55 -2.15
CA THR A 19 -23.43 -4.89 -2.30
C THR A 19 -23.89 -5.77 -1.14
N ARG A 20 -25.18 -5.73 -0.81
CA ARG A 20 -25.74 -6.48 0.32
C ARG A 20 -25.61 -8.00 0.17
N ASP A 21 -25.59 -8.49 -1.05
CA ASP A 21 -25.34 -9.90 -1.40
C ASP A 21 -23.85 -10.25 -1.48
N GLU A 22 -22.97 -9.32 -1.09
CA GLU A 22 -21.52 -9.48 -1.01
C GLU A 22 -20.81 -9.77 -2.35
N ARG A 23 -21.57 -9.87 -3.45
CA ARG A 23 -21.05 -10.18 -4.79
C ARG A 23 -20.13 -9.10 -5.35
N PHE A 24 -20.48 -7.83 -5.20
CA PHE A 24 -19.70 -6.73 -5.77
C PHE A 24 -19.06 -5.88 -4.68
N THR A 25 -17.78 -5.56 -4.85
CA THR A 25 -17.05 -4.60 -4.02
C THR A 25 -16.60 -3.42 -4.88
N ILE A 26 -16.86 -2.20 -4.44
CA ILE A 26 -16.40 -0.96 -5.09
C ILE A 26 -15.28 -0.35 -4.26
N GLU A 27 -14.11 -0.15 -4.86
CA GLU A 27 -12.94 0.41 -4.20
C GLU A 27 -12.45 1.69 -4.89
N PRO A 28 -12.01 2.72 -4.14
CA PRO A 28 -11.35 3.88 -4.72
C PRO A 28 -9.89 3.55 -5.06
N GLN A 29 -9.45 3.91 -6.26
CA GLN A 29 -8.05 3.82 -6.71
C GLN A 29 -7.61 5.14 -7.35
N SER A 30 -6.73 5.87 -6.66
CA SER A 30 -6.06 7.07 -7.17
C SER A 30 -6.97 8.06 -7.93
N GLY A 31 -8.14 8.36 -7.35
CA GLY A 31 -9.13 9.27 -7.94
C GLY A 31 -10.13 8.65 -8.92
N THR A 32 -10.05 7.33 -9.14
CA THR A 32 -11.01 6.54 -9.92
C THR A 32 -11.67 5.46 -9.05
N TRP A 33 -12.68 4.79 -9.59
CA TRP A 33 -13.40 3.71 -8.91
C TRP A 33 -13.25 2.41 -9.69
N VAL A 34 -13.04 1.30 -9.00
CA VAL A 34 -13.04 -0.06 -9.57
C VAL A 34 -14.10 -0.90 -8.90
N VAL A 35 -14.71 -1.80 -9.66
CA VAL A 35 -15.71 -2.76 -9.21
C VAL A 35 -15.10 -4.16 -9.32
N ILE A 36 -15.11 -4.91 -8.23
CA ILE A 36 -14.67 -6.30 -8.17
C ILE A 36 -15.93 -7.17 -8.11
N ASP A 37 -16.13 -8.05 -9.10
CA ASP A 37 -17.20 -9.05 -9.14
C ASP A 37 -16.66 -10.39 -8.61
N GLY A 38 -17.14 -10.82 -7.45
CA GLY A 38 -16.70 -12.05 -6.80
C GLY A 38 -17.29 -13.33 -7.39
N GLU A 39 -18.34 -13.23 -8.21
CA GLU A 39 -18.95 -14.40 -8.88
C GLU A 39 -18.37 -14.64 -10.28
N ALA A 40 -17.96 -13.57 -10.98
CA ALA A 40 -17.30 -13.69 -12.26
C ALA A 40 -15.78 -13.82 -12.07
N THR A 41 -15.15 -14.68 -12.85
CA THR A 41 -13.69 -14.83 -12.86
C THR A 41 -13.12 -14.51 -14.23
N ASP A 42 -11.90 -13.99 -14.25
CA ASP A 42 -11.13 -13.80 -15.48
C ASP A 42 -10.49 -15.12 -15.96
N GLU A 43 -9.68 -15.04 -17.02
CA GLU A 43 -8.96 -16.19 -17.58
C GLU A 43 -7.94 -16.81 -16.61
N LEU A 44 -7.57 -16.12 -15.53
CA LEU A 44 -6.65 -16.59 -14.51
C LEU A 44 -7.37 -17.16 -13.28
N GLY A 45 -8.72 -17.16 -13.29
CA GLY A 45 -9.52 -17.58 -12.14
C GLY A 45 -9.56 -16.54 -11.01
N LEU A 46 -9.15 -15.30 -11.26
CA LEU A 46 -9.22 -14.20 -10.30
C LEU A 46 -10.58 -13.49 -10.41
N PRO A 47 -11.09 -12.89 -9.32
CA PRO A 47 -12.32 -12.10 -9.37
C PRO A 47 -12.25 -11.02 -10.46
N LEU A 48 -13.30 -10.93 -11.27
CA LEU A 48 -13.32 -10.04 -12.43
C LEU A 48 -13.35 -8.58 -11.96
N VAL A 49 -12.31 -7.82 -12.33
CA VAL A 49 -12.22 -6.39 -12.04
C VAL A 49 -12.73 -5.59 -13.24
N ARG A 50 -13.66 -4.65 -12.98
CA ARG A 50 -14.25 -3.72 -13.95
C ARG A 50 -13.85 -2.29 -13.59
N GLY A 51 -13.44 -1.50 -14.59
CA GLY A 51 -13.01 -0.11 -14.42
C GLY A 51 -11.66 0.17 -15.10
N PRO A 52 -11.06 1.35 -14.90
CA PRO A 52 -11.43 2.40 -13.93
C PRO A 52 -12.65 3.24 -14.35
N PHE A 53 -13.48 3.63 -13.37
CA PHE A 53 -14.62 4.52 -13.54
C PHE A 53 -14.32 5.91 -12.98
N GLY A 54 -14.74 6.96 -13.70
CA GLY A 54 -14.56 8.35 -13.27
C GLY A 54 -15.47 8.80 -12.12
N SER A 55 -16.47 8.00 -11.74
CA SER A 55 -17.37 8.32 -10.64
C SER A 55 -17.97 7.07 -9.99
N LEU A 56 -18.39 7.22 -8.72
CA LEU A 56 -19.10 6.16 -8.00
C LEU A 56 -20.42 5.79 -8.68
N THR A 57 -21.10 6.75 -9.32
CA THR A 57 -22.35 6.49 -10.06
C THR A 57 -22.10 5.58 -11.27
N ALA A 58 -21.06 5.85 -12.06
CA ALA A 58 -20.69 5.00 -13.19
C ALA A 58 -20.32 3.57 -12.74
N ALA A 59 -19.64 3.44 -11.60
CA ALA A 59 -19.36 2.14 -11.00
C ALA A 59 -20.65 1.38 -10.60
N LYS A 60 -21.66 2.08 -10.06
CA LYS A 60 -22.96 1.46 -9.74
C LYS A 60 -23.72 1.03 -10.99
N GLU A 61 -23.69 1.82 -12.04
CA GLU A 61 -24.30 1.48 -13.34
C GLU A 61 -23.65 0.23 -13.93
N ALA A 62 -22.32 0.12 -13.86
CA ALA A 62 -21.60 -1.07 -14.29
C ALA A 62 -21.99 -2.34 -13.51
N ILE A 63 -22.31 -2.22 -12.21
CA ILE A 63 -22.86 -3.34 -11.42
C ILE A 63 -24.24 -3.75 -11.96
N ALA A 64 -25.11 -2.79 -12.25
CA ALA A 64 -26.43 -3.07 -12.79
C ALA A 64 -26.34 -3.80 -14.15
N GLU A 65 -25.46 -3.33 -15.03
CA GLU A 65 -25.18 -3.98 -16.32
C GLU A 65 -24.61 -5.40 -16.13
N ALA A 66 -23.63 -5.57 -15.24
CA ALA A 66 -23.00 -6.86 -14.95
C ALA A 66 -24.00 -7.91 -14.44
N ARG A 67 -25.04 -7.50 -13.70
CA ARG A 67 -26.11 -8.42 -13.27
C ARG A 67 -27.01 -8.88 -14.41
N THR A 68 -27.16 -8.05 -15.44
CA THR A 68 -27.98 -8.37 -16.62
C THR A 68 -27.22 -9.16 -17.68
N GLY A 69 -25.89 -9.05 -17.70
CA GLY A 69 -25.03 -9.85 -18.56
C GLY A 69 -25.01 -11.31 -18.13
N ALA A 70 -25.01 -12.22 -19.10
CA ALA A 70 -24.70 -13.62 -18.81
C ALA A 70 -23.29 -13.70 -18.19
N PRO A 71 -23.08 -14.50 -17.11
CA PRO A 71 -21.75 -14.67 -16.54
C PRO A 71 -20.81 -15.15 -17.65
N ALA A 72 -19.67 -14.47 -17.80
CA ALA A 72 -18.63 -14.95 -18.70
C ALA A 72 -18.17 -16.32 -18.19
N THR A 73 -18.55 -17.38 -18.89
CA THR A 73 -18.10 -18.73 -18.59
C THR A 73 -16.63 -18.80 -18.94
N SER A 74 -15.77 -18.67 -17.92
CA SER A 74 -14.34 -18.91 -18.09
C SER A 74 -14.13 -20.38 -18.47
N PRO A 75 -13.44 -20.69 -19.58
CA PRO A 75 -13.14 -22.07 -19.96
C PRO A 75 -12.24 -22.78 -18.92
N LEU A 76 -11.63 -22.02 -18.01
CA LEU A 76 -10.80 -22.55 -16.94
C LEU A 76 -11.64 -23.08 -15.75
N ALA A 77 -12.86 -22.58 -15.57
CA ALA A 77 -13.78 -23.11 -14.55
C ALA A 77 -14.15 -24.57 -14.83
N ASP A 78 -14.41 -24.91 -16.10
CA ASP A 78 -14.64 -26.29 -16.52
C ASP A 78 -13.39 -27.15 -16.34
N ALA A 79 -12.20 -26.59 -16.58
CA ALA A 79 -10.93 -27.30 -16.37
C ALA A 79 -10.66 -27.58 -14.88
N LEU A 80 -10.97 -26.65 -13.98
CA LEU A 80 -10.87 -26.82 -12.52
C LEU A 80 -11.90 -27.82 -11.99
N ALA A 81 -13.15 -27.75 -12.44
CA ALA A 81 -14.18 -28.72 -12.09
C ALA A 81 -13.80 -30.13 -12.57
N ALA A 82 -13.26 -30.26 -13.78
CA ALA A 82 -12.76 -31.53 -14.30
C ALA A 82 -11.54 -32.05 -13.52
N ALA A 83 -10.65 -31.17 -13.05
CA ALA A 83 -9.50 -31.53 -12.21
C ALA A 83 -9.94 -32.00 -10.82
N GLN A 84 -10.92 -31.33 -10.20
CA GLN A 84 -11.50 -31.74 -8.91
C GLN A 84 -12.28 -33.06 -9.02
N ALA A 85 -13.06 -33.24 -10.10
CA ALA A 85 -13.76 -34.50 -10.36
C ALA A 85 -12.81 -35.68 -10.62
N ARG A 86 -11.58 -35.42 -11.07
CA ARG A 86 -10.52 -36.44 -11.19
C ARG A 86 -9.82 -36.75 -9.87
N ALA A 87 -9.94 -35.89 -8.86
CA ALA A 87 -9.27 -36.04 -7.56
C ALA A 87 -10.02 -36.96 -6.58
N GLU A 88 -11.30 -37.26 -6.83
CA GLU A 88 -12.01 -38.36 -6.15
C GLU A 88 -12.33 -39.46 -7.17
N PRO A 89 -11.63 -40.60 -7.10
CA PRO A 89 -12.10 -41.64 -6.19
C PRO A 89 -11.01 -42.31 -5.35
N ALA A 90 -11.45 -42.77 -4.18
CA ALA A 90 -10.72 -43.54 -3.19
C ALA A 90 -9.98 -44.77 -3.77
N GLN A 91 -8.68 -44.83 -3.54
CA GLN A 91 -7.97 -46.09 -3.31
C GLN A 91 -7.34 -46.07 -1.91
N PRO A 92 -7.76 -46.94 -0.99
CA PRO A 92 -7.08 -47.11 0.28
C PRO A 92 -5.86 -48.01 0.07
N ALA A 93 -4.65 -47.43 0.09
CA ALA A 93 -3.42 -48.21 0.00
C ALA A 93 -2.40 -47.80 1.08
N GLN A 94 -2.48 -48.54 2.18
CA GLN A 94 -1.39 -49.13 2.97
C GLN A 94 -0.28 -48.25 3.60
N PRO A 95 0.06 -48.50 4.88
CA PRO A 95 1.20 -47.86 5.53
C PRO A 95 2.51 -48.54 5.09
N ALA A 96 3.23 -47.93 4.16
CA ALA A 96 4.58 -48.33 3.79
C ALA A 96 5.62 -47.52 4.59
N THR A 97 6.19 -48.22 5.55
CA THR A 97 7.50 -48.08 6.20
C THR A 97 8.53 -47.11 5.61
N LEU A 98 9.16 -46.41 6.56
CA LEU A 98 10.47 -45.76 6.56
C LEU A 98 11.47 -46.26 5.49
N GLY A 99 11.88 -45.36 4.59
CA GLY A 99 12.87 -45.62 3.55
C GLY A 99 13.67 -44.37 3.17
N ARG A 100 14.62 -44.01 4.03
CA ARG A 100 15.69 -43.03 3.82
C ARG A 100 16.37 -43.20 2.44
N LYS A 101 16.33 -42.19 1.57
CA LYS A 101 17.40 -41.96 0.58
C LYS A 101 17.52 -40.48 0.22
N ARG A 102 18.47 -39.82 0.89
CA ARG A 102 19.10 -38.58 0.42
C ARG A 102 19.55 -38.79 -1.03
N ARG A 103 19.01 -38.01 -1.97
CA ARG A 103 19.66 -37.74 -3.25
C ARG A 103 20.03 -36.27 -3.29
N SER A 104 21.32 -36.08 -3.42
CA SER A 104 22.00 -34.83 -3.66
C SER A 104 21.65 -34.28 -5.04
N ALA A 105 21.73 -32.95 -5.12
CA ALA A 105 22.10 -32.16 -6.30
C ALA A 105 21.24 -32.35 -7.56
N ASP A 106 20.34 -31.40 -7.78
CA ASP A 106 20.30 -30.76 -9.09
C ASP A 106 19.98 -29.27 -8.92
N LYS A 107 20.91 -28.44 -9.42
CA LYS A 107 20.91 -26.99 -9.30
C LYS A 107 20.35 -26.47 -10.62
N PRO A 108 19.13 -25.90 -10.67
CA PRO A 108 18.62 -25.34 -11.91
C PRO A 108 19.47 -24.12 -12.30
N THR A 109 20.21 -24.29 -13.39
CA THR A 109 20.93 -23.24 -14.10
C THR A 109 19.95 -22.14 -14.50
N ARG A 110 20.11 -20.98 -13.87
CA ARG A 110 19.43 -19.74 -14.23
C ARG A 110 19.85 -19.36 -15.66
N PRO A 111 18.92 -19.23 -16.62
CA PRO A 111 19.25 -18.73 -17.94
C PRO A 111 19.76 -17.29 -17.83
N GLU A 112 20.91 -17.06 -18.47
CA GLU A 112 21.58 -15.78 -18.64
C GLU A 112 20.65 -14.79 -19.36
N PRO A 113 20.48 -13.55 -18.87
CA PRO A 113 19.76 -12.52 -19.62
C PRO A 113 20.57 -12.11 -20.86
N PRO A 114 19.91 -11.81 -22.00
CA PRO A 114 20.59 -11.34 -23.20
C PRO A 114 21.29 -9.99 -22.96
N PRO A 115 22.44 -9.74 -23.63
CA PRO A 115 23.16 -8.48 -23.48
C PRO A 115 22.33 -7.30 -24.00
N LYS A 116 22.19 -6.27 -23.17
CA LYS A 116 21.64 -4.98 -23.55
C LYS A 116 22.51 -4.37 -24.66
N ARG A 117 21.99 -4.31 -25.88
CA ARG A 117 22.51 -3.43 -26.94
C ARG A 117 22.40 -2.00 -26.42
N GLY A 118 23.54 -1.39 -26.12
CA GLY A 118 23.62 0.05 -25.89
C GLY A 118 23.31 0.81 -27.18
N PRO A 119 22.65 1.97 -27.10
CA PRO A 119 22.59 2.90 -28.23
C PRO A 119 23.98 3.46 -28.52
N GLU A 120 24.26 3.59 -29.82
CA GLU A 120 25.45 4.15 -30.44
C GLU A 120 25.93 5.47 -29.79
N PRO A 121 27.24 5.65 -29.61
CA PRO A 121 27.82 6.96 -29.33
C PRO A 121 27.73 7.86 -30.59
N PRO A 122 27.28 9.12 -30.46
CA PRO A 122 27.38 10.09 -31.56
C PRO A 122 28.85 10.42 -31.88
N PRO A 123 29.14 10.83 -33.13
CA PRO A 123 30.50 10.99 -33.63
C PRO A 123 31.30 12.07 -32.90
N LYS A 124 32.58 11.72 -32.68
CA LYS A 124 33.67 12.59 -32.24
C LYS A 124 33.69 13.90 -33.05
N ARG A 125 33.49 15.02 -32.37
CA ARG A 125 34.00 16.33 -32.82
C ARG A 125 35.36 16.52 -32.18
N GLU A 126 36.38 16.54 -33.03
CA GLU A 126 37.75 16.92 -32.69
C GLU A 126 37.84 18.43 -32.37
N PRO A 127 38.88 18.83 -31.63
CA PRO A 127 38.85 19.99 -30.74
C PRO A 127 39.30 21.26 -31.46
N GLU A 128 38.48 22.30 -31.38
CA GLU A 128 38.91 23.65 -31.69
C GLU A 128 39.49 24.29 -30.42
N ALA A 129 40.67 24.88 -30.58
CA ALA A 129 41.56 25.29 -29.52
C ALA A 129 41.17 26.63 -28.88
N ALA A 130 41.48 26.73 -27.58
CA ALA A 130 41.67 27.94 -26.75
C ALA A 130 40.40 28.69 -26.25
N PRO A 131 40.47 29.41 -25.11
CA PRO A 131 41.61 29.70 -24.24
C PRO A 131 41.49 29.14 -22.82
N GLU A 132 42.64 29.08 -22.17
CA GLU A 132 42.92 28.90 -20.75
C GLU A 132 41.98 29.80 -19.91
N ALA A 133 40.90 29.21 -19.41
CA ALA A 133 40.01 29.84 -18.44
C ALA A 133 40.65 29.64 -17.06
N GLU A 134 40.97 30.78 -16.42
CA GLU A 134 41.35 30.86 -15.02
C GLU A 134 40.39 30.00 -14.17
N PRO A 135 40.89 29.29 -13.13
CA PRO A 135 40.02 28.54 -12.23
C PRO A 135 39.09 29.54 -11.54
N ALA A 136 37.87 29.63 -12.06
CA ALA A 136 36.77 30.32 -11.41
C ALA A 136 36.65 29.70 -10.02
N ASP A 137 36.94 30.55 -9.05
CA ASP A 137 36.70 30.39 -7.63
C ASP A 137 35.31 29.77 -7.44
N GLN A 138 35.26 28.45 -7.25
CA GLN A 138 34.07 27.74 -6.80
C GLN A 138 33.90 28.12 -5.33
N SER A 139 33.49 29.37 -5.11
CA SER A 139 32.93 29.78 -3.84
C SER A 139 31.83 28.75 -3.54
N PRO A 140 31.93 28.02 -2.41
CA PRO A 140 30.97 26.98 -2.06
C PRO A 140 29.58 27.60 -2.13
N ASP A 141 28.71 27.00 -2.97
CA ASP A 141 27.32 27.42 -3.16
C ASP A 141 26.73 27.78 -1.80
N GLU A 142 26.52 29.08 -1.59
CA GLU A 142 25.76 29.58 -0.45
C GLU A 142 24.41 28.88 -0.54
N PRO A 143 23.99 28.10 0.48
CA PRO A 143 22.79 27.29 0.38
C PRO A 143 21.63 28.22 0.00
N GLU A 144 21.01 27.97 -1.16
CA GLU A 144 19.86 28.75 -1.61
C GLU A 144 18.87 28.83 -0.44
N PRO A 145 18.41 30.04 -0.06
CA PRO A 145 17.54 30.21 1.09
C PRO A 145 16.32 29.30 0.92
N ASP A 146 16.02 28.51 1.95
CA ASP A 146 14.97 27.50 2.01
C ASP A 146 13.67 28.01 1.37
N ARG A 147 13.49 27.76 0.06
CA ARG A 147 12.31 28.21 -0.66
C ARG A 147 11.11 27.48 -0.08
N GLU A 148 10.12 28.24 0.37
CA GLU A 148 8.89 27.67 0.90
C GLU A 148 8.31 26.63 -0.10
N PRO A 149 7.95 25.43 0.37
CA PRO A 149 7.33 24.41 -0.47
C PRO A 149 6.09 24.96 -1.19
N GLY A 150 6.03 24.79 -2.52
CA GLY A 150 4.95 25.37 -3.34
C GLY A 150 3.53 24.99 -2.91
N TRP A 151 3.35 23.86 -2.21
CA TRP A 151 2.04 23.43 -1.70
C TRP A 151 1.51 24.31 -0.56
N LEU A 152 2.38 24.93 0.26
CA LEU A 152 1.96 25.85 1.32
C LEU A 152 1.30 27.10 0.75
N GLY A 153 1.81 27.57 -0.40
CA GLY A 153 1.26 28.70 -1.14
C GLY A 153 -0.16 28.46 -1.67
N ALA A 154 -0.51 27.21 -1.96
CA ALA A 154 -1.84 26.81 -2.44
C ALA A 154 -2.88 26.66 -1.31
N LEU A 155 -2.46 26.55 -0.04
CA LEU A 155 -3.36 26.41 1.09
C LEU A 155 -4.08 27.71 1.46
N GLY A 156 -5.32 27.58 1.94
CA GLY A 156 -6.06 28.67 2.57
C GLY A 156 -5.42 29.13 3.88
N ARG A 157 -5.75 30.36 4.35
CA ARG A 157 -5.13 30.98 5.55
C ARG A 157 -5.19 30.12 6.81
N ARG A 158 -6.26 29.35 7.01
CA ARG A 158 -6.41 28.48 8.18
C ARG A 158 -5.47 27.28 8.11
N ASP A 159 -5.45 26.58 6.97
CA ASP A 159 -4.64 25.38 6.78
C ASP A 159 -3.15 25.72 6.71
N ARG A 160 -2.79 26.88 6.14
CA ARG A 160 -1.43 27.38 6.17
C ARG A 160 -0.92 27.57 7.60
N ARG A 161 -1.66 28.27 8.47
CA ARG A 161 -1.29 28.41 9.89
C ARG A 161 -1.16 27.07 10.61
N ARG A 162 -2.03 26.10 10.27
CA ARG A 162 -1.96 24.75 10.83
C ARG A 162 -0.70 24.02 10.33
N ALA A 163 -0.36 24.16 9.05
CA ALA A 163 0.84 23.59 8.45
C ALA A 163 2.12 24.20 9.04
N ASP A 164 2.17 25.53 9.20
CA ASP A 164 3.32 26.23 9.80
C ASP A 164 3.56 25.76 11.24
N ALA A 165 2.51 25.68 12.07
CA ALA A 165 2.62 25.17 13.44
C ALA A 165 3.07 23.69 13.48
N LEU A 166 2.60 22.88 12.52
CA LEU A 166 3.00 21.48 12.42
C LEU A 166 4.47 21.35 11.99
N LEU A 167 4.92 22.14 11.02
CA LEU A 167 6.31 22.21 10.57
C LEU A 167 7.25 22.62 11.70
N GLU A 168 6.90 23.67 12.44
CA GLU A 168 7.69 24.14 13.58
C GLU A 168 7.81 23.06 14.65
N ARG A 169 6.71 22.34 14.95
CA ARG A 169 6.71 21.23 15.89
C ARG A 169 7.55 20.05 15.41
N LEU A 170 7.44 19.67 14.15
CA LEU A 170 8.25 18.60 13.54
C LEU A 170 9.74 18.94 13.52
N ALA A 171 10.08 20.20 13.21
CA ALA A 171 11.46 20.68 13.25
C ALA A 171 12.03 20.65 14.69
N ARG A 172 11.25 21.09 15.69
CA ARG A 172 11.63 20.98 17.11
C ARG A 172 11.86 19.53 17.55
N ALA A 173 11.10 18.60 16.97
CA ALA A 173 11.24 17.17 17.21
C ALA A 173 12.38 16.50 16.42
N GLY A 174 13.12 17.25 15.59
CA GLY A 174 14.23 16.75 14.79
C GLY A 174 13.80 15.84 13.63
N VAL A 175 12.65 16.11 13.02
CA VAL A 175 12.14 15.32 11.89
C VAL A 175 12.66 15.89 10.58
N ASP A 176 13.53 15.14 9.90
CA ASP A 176 14.16 15.57 8.65
C ASP A 176 13.14 15.84 7.53
N ASP A 177 12.15 14.95 7.37
CA ASP A 177 11.12 15.05 6.32
C ASP A 177 9.87 15.85 6.76
N ALA A 178 10.04 16.90 7.59
CA ALA A 178 8.93 17.63 8.19
C ALA A 178 7.89 18.14 7.17
N ALA A 179 8.34 18.64 6.03
CA ALA A 179 7.47 19.17 4.98
C ALA A 179 6.58 18.10 4.33
N GLU A 180 7.11 16.90 4.10
CA GLU A 180 6.34 15.81 3.51
C GLU A 180 5.32 15.25 4.50
N VAL A 181 5.70 15.10 5.78
CA VAL A 181 4.77 14.69 6.85
C VAL A 181 3.62 15.70 7.00
N ALA A 182 3.93 17.00 7.00
CA ALA A 182 2.92 18.05 7.10
C ALA A 182 1.99 18.07 5.87
N ARG A 183 2.53 17.86 4.67
CA ARG A 183 1.75 17.76 3.44
C ARG A 183 0.76 16.60 3.49
N GLN A 184 1.22 15.41 3.86
CA GLN A 184 0.34 14.23 3.96
C GLN A 184 -0.76 14.42 5.02
N GLU A 185 -0.45 15.06 6.14
CA GLU A 185 -1.41 15.31 7.23
C GLU A 185 -2.49 16.34 6.84
N ILE A 186 -2.12 17.39 6.12
CA ILE A 186 -3.01 18.52 5.83
C ILE A 186 -3.68 18.42 4.47
N VAL A 187 -2.92 18.09 3.43
CA VAL A 187 -3.40 18.07 2.04
C VAL A 187 -4.04 16.74 1.70
N GLU A 188 -3.43 15.63 2.13
CA GLU A 188 -3.90 14.28 1.81
C GLU A 188 -4.83 13.69 2.87
N GLU A 189 -5.04 14.42 3.99
CA GLU A 189 -5.83 14.00 5.15
C GLU A 189 -5.45 12.59 5.66
N GLN A 190 -4.18 12.23 5.54
CA GLN A 190 -3.64 10.98 6.06
C GLN A 190 -3.15 11.17 7.49
N PRO A 191 -3.20 10.13 8.36
CA PRO A 191 -2.68 10.20 9.72
C PRO A 191 -1.14 10.10 9.74
N ALA A 192 -0.46 10.94 8.98
CA ALA A 192 0.99 10.90 8.77
C ALA A 192 1.76 11.15 10.07
N LEU A 193 1.25 12.06 10.91
CA LEU A 193 1.86 12.36 12.21
C LEU A 193 1.80 11.15 13.16
N ALA A 194 0.65 10.46 13.23
CA ALA A 194 0.50 9.26 14.04
C ALA A 194 1.41 8.12 13.55
N ARG A 195 1.50 7.91 12.22
CA ARG A 195 2.43 6.92 11.63
C ARG A 195 3.88 7.22 12.00
N LEU A 196 4.30 8.48 11.92
CA LEU A 196 5.65 8.91 12.27
C LEU A 196 5.95 8.65 13.75
N ALA A 197 5.03 9.04 14.64
CA ALA A 197 5.15 8.84 16.08
C ALA A 197 5.31 7.35 16.44
N ILE A 198 4.43 6.49 15.91
CA ILE A 198 4.50 5.04 16.11
C ILE A 198 5.86 4.51 15.61
N ARG A 199 6.27 4.87 14.38
CA ARG A 199 7.54 4.41 13.81
C ARG A 199 8.72 4.79 14.69
N ARG A 200 8.82 6.06 15.11
CA ARG A 200 9.90 6.56 15.96
C ARG A 200 9.96 5.84 17.30
N ARG A 201 8.83 5.71 18.01
CA ARG A 201 8.79 5.00 19.30
C ARG A 201 9.16 3.53 19.15
N LEU A 202 8.65 2.85 18.11
CA LEU A 202 9.00 1.46 17.85
C LEU A 202 10.48 1.28 17.52
N THR A 203 11.07 2.14 16.68
CA THR A 203 12.50 2.11 16.38
C THR A 203 13.35 2.28 17.65
N ALA A 204 13.00 3.24 18.52
CA ALA A 204 13.68 3.42 19.80
C ALA A 204 13.55 2.18 20.71
N ALA A 205 12.35 1.62 20.83
CA ALA A 205 12.13 0.41 21.63
C ALA A 205 12.91 -0.80 21.12
N VAL A 206 12.99 -0.98 19.80
CA VAL A 206 13.77 -2.07 19.19
C VAL A 206 15.27 -1.87 19.42
N ALA A 207 15.77 -0.63 19.34
CA ALA A 207 17.17 -0.32 19.60
C ALA A 207 17.58 -0.59 21.06
N GLU A 208 16.67 -0.39 22.01
CA GLU A 208 16.91 -0.64 23.44
C GLU A 208 16.62 -2.09 23.89
N ALA A 209 15.99 -2.91 23.05
CA ALA A 209 15.53 -4.23 23.43
C ALA A 209 16.70 -5.22 23.59
N LYS A 210 16.63 -6.04 24.64
CA LYS A 210 17.65 -7.07 24.93
C LYS A 210 17.40 -8.38 24.19
N SER A 211 16.18 -8.58 23.72
CA SER A 211 15.77 -9.79 23.00
C SER A 211 14.56 -9.50 22.11
N PRO A 212 14.23 -10.39 21.15
CA PRO A 212 13.02 -10.26 20.34
C PRO A 212 11.72 -10.22 21.18
N ALA A 213 11.67 -10.95 22.29
CA ALA A 213 10.51 -10.96 23.18
C ALA A 213 10.35 -9.62 23.93
N ASP A 214 11.44 -9.05 24.44
CA ASP A 214 11.45 -7.72 25.06
C ASP A 214 11.05 -6.63 24.04
N ALA A 215 11.52 -6.72 22.80
CA ALA A 215 11.11 -5.82 21.72
C ALA A 215 9.59 -5.90 21.45
N ALA A 216 9.03 -7.11 21.40
CA ALA A 216 7.59 -7.31 21.20
C ALA A 216 6.76 -6.75 22.37
N GLU A 217 7.19 -7.00 23.62
CA GLU A 217 6.50 -6.47 24.80
C GLU A 217 6.51 -4.94 24.82
N ARG A 218 7.67 -4.32 24.55
CA ARG A 218 7.80 -2.86 24.46
C ARG A 218 6.95 -2.28 23.32
N ALA A 219 6.94 -2.92 22.16
CA ALA A 219 6.12 -2.52 21.03
C ALA A 219 4.64 -2.54 21.38
N SER A 220 4.14 -3.61 22.01
CA SER A 220 2.75 -3.70 22.48
C SER A 220 2.41 -2.60 23.47
N ARG A 221 3.31 -2.29 24.42
CA ARG A 221 3.12 -1.19 25.37
C ARG A 221 3.05 0.18 24.69
N ILE A 222 3.90 0.44 23.70
CA ILE A 222 3.88 1.70 22.91
C ILE A 222 2.57 1.83 22.13
N LEU A 223 2.13 0.76 21.47
CA LEU A 223 0.90 0.79 20.69
C LEU A 223 -0.33 1.01 21.57
N ALA A 224 -0.34 0.42 22.77
CA ALA A 224 -1.42 0.59 23.74
C ALA A 224 -1.40 1.95 24.47
N ALA A 225 -0.23 2.56 24.71
CA ALA A 225 -0.13 3.87 25.37
C ALA A 225 -0.83 4.97 24.55
N GLY A 226 -0.67 4.92 23.23
CA GLY A 226 -1.48 5.79 22.36
C GLY A 226 -1.02 7.24 22.32
N ASP A 227 0.24 7.55 22.60
CA ASP A 227 0.74 8.93 22.66
C ASP A 227 2.18 9.09 22.15
N ASP A 228 2.56 10.29 21.75
CA ASP A 228 3.96 10.71 21.63
C ASP A 228 4.05 12.18 22.05
N GLU A 229 4.60 12.40 23.25
CA GLU A 229 4.70 13.73 23.85
C GLU A 229 5.57 14.68 23.01
N ALA A 230 6.62 14.18 22.35
CA ALA A 230 7.52 15.02 21.56
C ALA A 230 6.85 15.55 20.29
N LEU A 231 5.89 14.80 19.76
CA LEU A 231 5.09 15.18 18.60
C LEU A 231 3.70 15.73 18.97
N GLU A 232 3.37 15.75 20.27
CA GLU A 232 2.07 16.13 20.82
C GLU A 232 0.91 15.50 20.04
N VAL A 233 1.00 14.19 19.82
CA VAL A 233 0.00 13.41 19.10
C VAL A 233 -0.47 12.24 19.95
N ALA A 234 -1.76 11.93 19.84
CA ALA A 234 -2.35 10.74 20.44
C ALA A 234 -3.01 9.88 19.36
N TRP A 235 -3.00 8.56 19.58
CA TRP A 235 -3.69 7.56 18.79
C TRP A 235 -4.39 6.57 19.70
N ARG A 236 -5.30 5.79 19.12
CA ARG A 236 -5.97 4.69 19.81
C ARG A 236 -6.07 3.50 18.86
N LEU A 237 -5.95 2.31 19.42
CA LEU A 237 -6.21 1.08 18.70
C LEU A 237 -7.71 0.81 18.73
N VAL A 238 -8.29 0.48 17.59
CA VAL A 238 -9.69 0.08 17.49
C VAL A 238 -9.79 -1.27 16.78
N ASP A 239 -10.77 -2.07 17.16
CA ASP A 239 -11.12 -3.30 16.44
C ASP A 239 -11.85 -3.00 15.12
N ALA A 240 -12.24 -4.05 14.40
CA ALA A 240 -12.97 -3.92 13.14
C ALA A 240 -14.35 -3.24 13.30
N ASP A 241 -14.93 -3.27 14.51
CA ASP A 241 -16.19 -2.62 14.86
C ASP A 241 -15.99 -1.19 15.39
N GLY A 242 -14.76 -0.71 15.46
CA GLY A 242 -14.41 0.61 15.98
C GLY A 242 -14.36 0.70 17.51
N ARG A 243 -14.41 -0.42 18.24
CA ARG A 243 -14.28 -0.45 19.69
C ARG A 243 -12.83 -0.32 20.09
N GLU A 244 -12.58 0.45 21.14
CA GLU A 244 -11.22 0.71 21.61
C GLU A 244 -10.58 -0.53 22.24
N ILE A 245 -9.34 -0.82 21.85
CA ILE A 245 -8.52 -1.89 22.39
C ILE A 245 -7.56 -1.28 23.41
N GLY A 246 -7.95 -1.25 24.68
CA GLY A 246 -7.17 -0.64 25.76
C GLY A 246 -5.98 -1.49 26.24
N ALA A 247 -5.92 -2.77 25.89
CA ALA A 247 -4.81 -3.66 26.25
C ALA A 247 -4.57 -4.71 25.17
N LEU A 248 -3.30 -4.88 24.81
CA LEU A 248 -2.83 -5.99 23.97
C LEU A 248 -2.28 -7.09 24.89
N GLN A 249 -3.18 -7.89 25.48
CA GLN A 249 -2.74 -9.08 26.20
C GLN A 249 -2.35 -10.18 25.20
N PRO A 250 -1.21 -10.87 25.39
CA PRO A 250 -0.93 -12.07 24.60
C PRO A 250 -2.02 -13.11 24.89
N PRO A 251 -2.41 -13.93 23.88
CA PRO A 251 -3.27 -15.07 24.14
C PRO A 251 -2.55 -16.02 25.11
N ASP A 252 -3.26 -16.46 26.15
CA ASP A 252 -2.82 -17.51 27.08
C ASP A 252 -2.54 -18.85 26.36
#